data_AF-A0A844I2U9-F1
#
_entry.id   AF-A0A844I2U9-F1
#
_cell.length_a   1.000
_cell.length_b   1.000
_cell.length_c   1.000
_cell.angle_alpha   90.00
_cell.angle_beta   90.00
_cell.angle_gamma   90.00
#
_symmetry.space_group_name_H-M   'P 1'
#
loop_
_entity.id
_entity.type
_entity.pdbx_description
1 polymer ?
#
loop_
_entity_poly.entity_id
_entity_poly.type
_entity_poly.pdbx_seq_one_letter_code
_entity_poly.pdbx_strand_id
1 'polypeptide(L)'
;MIAVARLAILVGIAGLIPFIGLLAGLFLMPQYSVALLNYFYLYSAGILAFMAGVYWPIAMQLDNCSYPLSPIVTILLSQVFFVSAGLGLLLPITGQIVLYTLAYLALYLVDARWMKVYWPAWYLRLRLLLTSVVVVCQLTAAAWFFLLHATH
;
A
#
# COMPACT_ATOMS: atom_id res chain seq x y z
N MET A 1 17.90 -9.42 16.59
CA MET A 1 17.67 -8.91 15.22
C MET A 1 17.07 -9.95 14.26
N ILE A 2 17.53 -11.21 14.24
CA ILE A 2 17.03 -12.25 13.32
C ILE A 2 15.52 -12.54 13.50
N ALA A 3 15.02 -12.56 14.74
CA ALA A 3 13.60 -12.81 15.02
C ALA A 3 12.68 -11.73 14.45
N VAL A 4 13.07 -10.45 14.57
CA VAL A 4 12.28 -9.31 14.07
C VAL A 4 12.18 -9.34 12.54
N ALA A 5 13.29 -9.58 11.84
CA ALA A 5 13.29 -9.69 10.39
C ALA A 5 12.42 -10.86 9.90
N ARG A 6 12.52 -12.03 10.54
CA ARG A 6 11.68 -13.20 10.20
C ARG A 6 10.20 -12.92 10.42
N LEU A 7 9.84 -12.30 11.55
CA LEU A 7 8.46 -11.96 11.85
C LEU A 7 7.92 -10.91 10.86
N ALA A 8 8.71 -9.88 10.54
CA ALA A 8 8.32 -8.86 9.56
C ALA A 8 8.12 -9.46 8.16
N ILE A 9 8.97 -10.39 7.74
CA ILE A 9 8.81 -11.13 6.48
C ILE A 9 7.53 -11.97 6.52
N LEU A 10 7.32 -12.75 7.58
CA LEU A 10 6.15 -13.62 7.72
C LEU A 10 4.85 -12.81 7.68
N VAL A 11 4.74 -11.78 8.51
CA VAL A 11 3.54 -10.94 8.59
C VAL A 11 3.36 -10.11 7.32
N GLY A 12 4.44 -9.61 6.72
CA GLY A 12 4.39 -8.90 5.44
C GLY A 12 3.83 -9.76 4.32
N ILE A 13 4.28 -11.01 4.20
CA ILE A 13 3.77 -11.97 3.22
C ILE A 13 2.32 -12.36 3.55
N ALA A 14 2.00 -12.60 4.83
CA ALA A 14 0.62 -12.89 5.26
C ALA A 14 -0.34 -11.74 4.93
N GLY A 15 0.12 -10.49 4.93
CA GLY A 15 -0.64 -9.33 4.48
C GLY A 15 -1.04 -9.37 3.00
N LEU A 16 -0.46 -10.24 2.17
CA LEU A 16 -0.91 -10.42 0.79
C LEU A 16 -2.16 -11.30 0.66
N ILE A 17 -2.51 -12.06 1.70
CA ILE A 17 -3.63 -13.02 1.68
C ILE A 17 -4.95 -12.33 1.29
N PRO A 18 -5.34 -11.18 1.90
CA PRO A 18 -6.61 -10.56 1.52
C PRO A 18 -6.62 -10.00 0.10
N PHE A 19 -5.50 -9.47 -0.41
CA PHE A 19 -5.42 -9.01 -1.81
C PHE A 19 -5.63 -10.16 -2.79
N ILE A 20 -4.93 -11.29 -2.58
CA ILE A 20 -5.03 -12.45 -3.46
C ILE A 20 -6.41 -13.10 -3.34
N GLY A 21 -6.91 -13.28 -2.12
CA GLY A 21 -8.20 -13.91 -1.85
C GLY A 21 -9.38 -13.12 -2.41
N LEU A 22 -9.41 -11.80 -2.20
CA LEU A 22 -10.47 -10.95 -2.72
C LEU A 22 -10.41 -10.84 -4.25
N LEU A 23 -9.21 -10.78 -4.84
CA LEU A 23 -9.04 -10.84 -6.29
C LEU A 23 -9.54 -12.18 -6.86
N ALA A 24 -9.16 -13.31 -6.27
CA ALA A 24 -9.64 -14.62 -6.68
C ALA A 24 -11.17 -14.70 -6.58
N GLY A 25 -11.75 -14.12 -5.52
CA GLY A 25 -13.19 -13.98 -5.35
C GLY A 25 -13.89 -13.30 -6.53
N LEU A 26 -13.27 -12.29 -7.17
CA LEU A 26 -13.86 -11.62 -8.34
C LEU A 26 -14.07 -12.57 -9.52
N PHE A 27 -13.19 -13.57 -9.68
CA PHE A 27 -13.29 -14.56 -10.75
C PHE A 27 -14.17 -15.75 -10.37
N LEU A 28 -14.11 -16.19 -9.11
CA LEU A 28 -14.81 -17.38 -8.65
C LEU A 28 -16.27 -17.11 -8.24
N MET A 29 -16.56 -15.88 -7.80
CA MET A 29 -17.87 -15.49 -7.26
C MET A 29 -18.28 -14.07 -7.75
N PRO A 30 -18.38 -13.86 -9.08
CA PRO A 30 -18.61 -12.54 -9.68
C PRO A 30 -19.94 -11.88 -9.25
N GLN A 31 -20.91 -12.66 -8.79
CA GLN A 31 -22.18 -12.17 -8.24
C GLN A 31 -22.01 -11.29 -6.99
N TYR A 32 -20.86 -11.38 -6.29
CA TYR A 32 -20.53 -10.53 -5.13
C TYR A 32 -19.48 -9.46 -5.45
N SER A 33 -19.23 -9.19 -6.73
CA SER A 33 -18.15 -8.30 -7.20
C SER A 33 -18.14 -6.91 -6.54
N VAL A 34 -19.30 -6.29 -6.33
CA VAL A 34 -19.41 -4.99 -5.65
C VAL A 34 -18.84 -5.05 -4.23
N ALA A 35 -19.25 -6.05 -3.44
CA ALA A 35 -18.76 -6.22 -2.08
C ALA A 35 -17.26 -6.59 -2.06
N LEU A 36 -16.83 -7.47 -2.96
CA LEU A 36 -15.43 -7.88 -3.07
C LEU A 36 -14.50 -6.72 -3.42
N LEU A 37 -14.87 -5.86 -4.38
CA LEU A 37 -14.12 -4.65 -4.73
C LEU A 37 -14.09 -3.66 -3.56
N ASN A 38 -15.21 -3.45 -2.88
CA ASN A 38 -15.25 -2.58 -1.71
C ASN A 38 -14.31 -3.08 -0.60
N TYR A 39 -14.33 -4.38 -0.28
CA TYR A 39 -13.41 -4.95 0.71
C TYR A 39 -11.95 -4.92 0.24
N PHE A 40 -11.71 -5.09 -1.06
CA PHE A 40 -10.37 -5.04 -1.63
C PHE A 40 -9.74 -3.66 -1.45
N TYR A 41 -10.49 -2.59 -1.78
CA TYR A 41 -9.99 -1.22 -1.60
C TYR A 41 -10.03 -0.75 -0.16
N LEU A 42 -10.95 -1.25 0.67
CA LEU A 42 -10.92 -1.03 2.12
C LEU A 42 -9.64 -1.59 2.74
N TYR A 43 -9.25 -2.80 2.36
CA TYR A 43 -8.00 -3.40 2.82
C TYR A 43 -6.78 -2.66 2.27
N SER A 44 -6.82 -2.25 1.00
CA SER A 44 -5.78 -1.42 0.37
C SER A 44 -5.55 -0.11 1.12
N ALA A 45 -6.63 0.57 1.52
CA ALA A 45 -6.57 1.77 2.34
C ALA A 45 -5.98 1.48 3.72
N GLY A 46 -6.41 0.41 4.39
CA GLY A 46 -5.90 0.01 5.70
C GLY A 46 -4.38 -0.21 5.70
N ILE A 47 -3.86 -0.93 4.70
CA ILE A 47 -2.41 -1.15 4.56
C ILE A 47 -1.66 0.14 4.20
N LEU A 48 -2.23 1.00 3.36
CA LEU A 48 -1.63 2.30 3.04
C LEU A 48 -1.54 3.21 4.28
N ALA A 49 -2.60 3.28 5.08
CA ALA A 49 -2.65 4.02 6.35
C ALA A 49 -1.68 3.44 7.39
N PHE A 50 -1.62 2.12 7.52
CA PHE A 50 -0.65 1.44 8.38
C PHE A 50 0.79 1.82 8.01
N MET A 51 1.13 1.75 6.73
CA MET A 51 2.46 2.11 6.24
C MET A 51 2.78 3.59 6.44
N ALA A 52 1.80 4.47 6.22
CA ALA A 52 1.93 5.90 6.48
C ALA A 52 2.29 6.18 7.95
N GLY A 53 1.72 5.42 8.88
CA GLY A 53 2.01 5.54 10.31
C GLY A 53 3.46 5.24 10.69
N VAL A 54 4.18 4.41 9.91
CA VAL A 54 5.56 4.01 10.21
C VAL A 54 6.54 5.19 10.16
N TYR A 55 6.20 6.26 9.44
CA TYR A 55 7.05 7.45 9.33
C TYR A 55 7.15 8.27 10.62
N TRP A 56 6.13 8.24 11.48
CA TRP A 56 6.13 8.96 12.76
C TRP A 56 7.30 8.59 13.69
N PRO A 57 7.47 7.31 14.08
CA PRO A 57 8.56 6.93 14.98
C PRO A 57 9.95 7.19 14.37
N ILE A 58 10.09 7.13 13.04
CA ILE A 58 11.35 7.47 12.37
C ILE A 58 11.64 8.96 12.51
N ALA A 59 10.65 9.82 12.22
CA ALA A 59 10.80 11.27 12.36
C ALA A 59 11.13 11.67 13.81
N MET A 60 10.44 11.11 14.79
CA MET A 60 10.65 11.42 16.21
C MET A 60 12.03 10.97 16.73
N GLN A 61 12.61 9.90 16.19
CA GLN A 61 13.98 9.50 16.54
C GLN A 61 15.05 10.44 15.96
N LEU A 62 14.66 11.27 14.99
CA LEU A 62 15.54 12.17 14.24
C LEU A 62 15.25 13.64 14.55
N ASP A 63 14.54 13.96 15.64
CA ASP A 63 14.02 15.31 15.94
C ASP A 63 15.10 16.42 15.89
N ASN A 64 16.35 16.06 16.20
CA ASN A 64 17.51 16.98 16.16
C ASN A 64 18.38 16.85 14.89
N CYS A 65 18.01 16.00 13.92
CA CYS A 65 18.80 15.67 12.73
C CYS A 65 18.03 16.00 11.45
N SER A 66 18.49 17.00 10.71
CA SER A 66 17.88 17.39 9.42
C SER A 66 18.42 16.61 8.21
N TYR A 67 19.35 15.67 8.42
CA TYR A 67 20.00 14.90 7.36
C TYR A 67 19.71 13.40 7.49
N PRO A 68 19.50 12.65 6.38
CA PRO A 68 19.34 13.10 4.99
C PRO A 68 17.95 13.64 4.63
N LEU A 69 16.92 13.38 5.44
CA LEU A 69 15.57 13.93 5.27
C LEU A 69 15.13 14.62 6.56
N SER A 70 14.48 15.79 6.44
CA SER A 70 13.95 16.51 7.60
C SER A 70 12.79 15.74 8.25
N PRO A 71 12.74 15.65 9.60
CA PRO A 71 11.61 15.06 10.33
C PRO A 71 10.25 15.63 9.92
N ILE A 72 10.19 16.92 9.63
CA ILE A 72 8.97 17.60 9.15
C ILE A 72 8.51 16.99 7.83
N VAL A 73 9.43 16.78 6.88
CA VAL A 73 9.10 16.20 5.57
C VAL A 73 8.59 14.76 5.75
N THR A 74 9.23 13.98 6.61
CA THR A 74 8.81 12.60 6.93
C THR A 74 7.39 12.57 7.50
N ILE A 75 7.03 13.49 8.39
CA ILE A 75 5.66 13.64 8.92
C ILE A 75 4.68 14.07 7.82
N LEU A 76 5.04 15.04 6.97
CA LEU A 76 4.17 15.46 5.87
C LEU A 76 3.89 14.31 4.89
N LEU A 77 4.90 13.51 4.56
CA LEU A 77 4.72 12.31 3.75
C LEU A 77 3.75 11.32 4.40
N SER A 78 3.85 11.14 5.72
CA SER A 78 2.89 10.33 6.48
C SER A 78 1.47 10.83 6.28
N GLN A 79 1.25 12.14 6.45
CA GLN A 79 -0.08 12.73 6.31
C GLN A 79 -0.62 12.58 4.89
N VAL A 80 0.20 12.78 3.86
CA VAL A 80 -0.22 12.61 2.46
C VAL A 80 -0.73 11.20 2.20
N PHE A 81 0.01 10.16 2.64
CA PHE A 81 -0.41 8.78 2.43
C PHE A 81 -1.62 8.40 3.31
N PHE A 82 -1.67 8.84 4.56
CA PHE A 82 -2.78 8.57 5.47
C PHE A 82 -4.10 9.22 4.99
N VAL A 83 -4.06 10.50 4.61
CA VAL A 83 -5.24 11.22 4.10
C VAL A 83 -5.68 10.61 2.76
N SER A 84 -4.73 10.27 1.88
CA SER A 84 -5.02 9.57 0.63
C SER A 84 -5.68 8.20 0.88
N ALA A 85 -5.25 7.48 1.93
CA ALA A 85 -5.86 6.22 2.30
C ALA A 85 -7.33 6.38 2.68
N GLY A 86 -7.65 7.33 3.57
CA GLY A 86 -9.01 7.57 4.05
C GLY A 86 -9.93 8.20 3.01
N LEU A 87 -9.52 9.32 2.41
CA LEU A 87 -10.34 10.01 1.40
C LEU A 87 -10.50 9.19 0.12
N GLY A 88 -9.52 8.34 -0.19
CA GLY A 88 -9.61 7.41 -1.31
C GLY A 88 -10.84 6.50 -1.26
N LEU A 89 -11.31 6.11 -0.08
CA LEU A 89 -12.48 5.25 0.07
C LEU A 89 -13.78 5.94 -0.34
N LEU A 90 -13.80 7.27 -0.35
CA LEU A 90 -14.96 8.07 -0.75
C LEU A 90 -15.03 8.26 -2.27
N LEU A 91 -13.97 7.90 -3.00
CA LEU A 91 -13.95 7.98 -4.46
C LEU A 91 -14.80 6.86 -5.09
N PRO A 92 -15.32 7.06 -6.31
CA PRO A 92 -15.85 5.96 -7.10
C PRO A 92 -14.75 4.93 -7.40
N ILE A 93 -15.13 3.70 -7.76
CA ILE A 93 -14.19 2.58 -8.00
C ILE A 93 -13.08 2.96 -8.99
N THR A 94 -13.40 3.71 -10.05
CA THR A 94 -12.39 4.20 -11.02
C THR A 94 -11.35 5.12 -10.37
N GLY A 95 -11.77 5.99 -9.45
CA GLY A 95 -10.88 6.83 -8.66
C GLY A 95 -10.04 6.03 -7.66
N GLN A 96 -10.63 5.02 -7.01
CA GLN A 96 -9.93 4.10 -6.11
C GLN A 96 -8.82 3.33 -6.85
N ILE A 97 -9.13 2.78 -8.04
CA ILE A 97 -8.17 2.10 -8.92
C ILE A 97 -6.93 2.97 -9.14
N VAL A 98 -7.13 4.21 -9.60
CA VAL A 98 -6.03 5.11 -9.94
C VAL A 98 -5.26 5.52 -8.68
N LEU A 99 -5.96 6.00 -7.65
CA LEU A 99 -5.35 6.53 -6.45
C LEU A 99 -4.51 5.47 -5.72
N TYR A 100 -5.07 4.30 -5.43
CA TYR A 100 -4.36 3.30 -4.65
C TYR A 100 -3.18 2.71 -5.42
N THR A 101 -3.31 2.49 -6.74
CA THR A 101 -2.20 2.01 -7.56
C THR A 101 -1.03 3.00 -7.54
N LEU A 102 -1.30 4.28 -7.76
CA LEU A 102 -0.27 5.31 -7.74
C LEU A 102 0.30 5.53 -6.33
N ALA A 103 -0.54 5.49 -5.29
CA ALA A 103 -0.11 5.68 -3.91
C ALA A 103 0.85 4.57 -3.44
N TYR A 104 0.62 3.31 -3.80
CA TYR A 104 1.53 2.20 -3.46
C TYR A 104 2.88 2.31 -4.18
N LEU A 105 2.87 2.70 -5.46
CA LEU A 105 4.08 2.95 -6.23
C LEU A 105 4.87 4.14 -5.67
N ALA A 106 4.17 5.24 -5.36
CA ALA A 106 4.76 6.43 -4.76
C ALA A 106 5.34 6.12 -3.37
N LEU A 107 4.62 5.35 -2.54
CA LEU A 107 5.09 4.94 -1.22
C LEU A 107 6.38 4.12 -1.31
N TYR A 108 6.46 3.15 -2.22
CA TYR A 108 7.70 2.41 -2.44
C TYR A 108 8.83 3.31 -2.98
N LEU A 109 8.52 4.25 -3.87
CA LEU A 109 9.50 5.20 -4.39
C LEU A 109 10.09 6.09 -3.29
N VAL A 110 9.23 6.58 -2.38
CA VAL A 110 9.64 7.33 -1.19
C VAL A 110 10.55 6.47 -0.33
N ASP A 111 10.17 5.22 -0.03
CA ASP A 111 10.98 4.28 0.74
C ASP A 111 12.36 4.04 0.10
N ALA A 112 12.39 3.78 -1.21
CA ALA A 112 13.59 3.34 -1.92
C ALA A 112 14.55 4.49 -2.32
N ARG A 113 14.05 5.72 -2.45
CA ARG A 113 14.86 6.88 -2.87
C ARG A 113 15.10 7.88 -1.75
N TRP A 114 14.05 8.29 -1.05
CA TRP A 114 14.13 9.38 -0.07
C TRP A 114 14.44 8.86 1.33
N MET A 115 13.84 7.73 1.70
CA MET A 115 14.00 7.14 3.02
C MET A 115 15.02 5.99 3.06
N LYS A 116 15.75 5.75 1.95
CA LYS A 116 16.62 4.57 1.78
C LYS A 116 17.58 4.32 2.94
N VAL A 117 18.15 5.39 3.50
CA VAL A 117 19.15 5.33 4.58
C VAL A 117 18.55 4.86 5.91
N TYR A 118 17.24 5.05 6.11
CA TYR A 118 16.53 4.64 7.33
C TYR A 118 16.09 3.17 7.30
N TRP A 119 16.18 2.52 6.14
CA TRP A 119 15.70 1.16 5.94
C TRP A 119 16.85 0.18 5.75
N PRO A 120 16.83 -0.99 6.43
CA PRO A 120 17.78 -2.04 6.11
C PRO A 120 17.49 -2.61 4.72
N ALA A 121 18.54 -2.98 3.98
CA ALA A 121 18.41 -3.42 2.59
C ALA A 121 17.45 -4.61 2.39
N TRP A 122 17.36 -5.53 3.38
CA TRP A 122 16.42 -6.65 3.33
C TRP A 122 14.96 -6.19 3.36
N TYR A 123 14.67 -5.11 4.09
CA TYR A 123 13.32 -4.56 4.20
C TYR A 123 12.89 -3.91 2.89
N LEU A 124 13.77 -3.16 2.22
CA LEU A 124 13.47 -2.59 0.90
C LEU A 124 13.22 -3.67 -0.16
N ARG A 125 13.95 -4.80 -0.11
CA ARG A 125 13.69 -5.95 -1.00
C ARG A 125 12.33 -6.58 -0.71
N LEU A 126 11.99 -6.74 0.57
CA LEU A 126 10.66 -7.22 0.98
C LEU A 126 9.58 -6.25 0.48
N ARG A 127 9.74 -4.94 0.70
CA ARG A 127 8.79 -3.90 0.25
C ARG A 127 8.60 -3.93 -1.27
N LEU A 128 9.67 -4.11 -2.06
CA LEU A 128 9.55 -4.25 -3.50
C LEU A 128 8.67 -5.44 -3.89
N LEU A 129 8.88 -6.60 -3.26
CA LEU A 129 8.08 -7.81 -3.51
C LEU A 129 6.62 -7.61 -3.11
N LEU A 130 6.37 -7.07 -1.91
CA LEU A 130 5.00 -6.87 -1.43
C LEU A 130 4.26 -5.85 -2.31
N THR A 131 4.89 -4.71 -2.60
CA THR A 131 4.30 -3.68 -3.48
C THR A 131 4.07 -4.21 -4.88
N SER A 132 4.98 -5.00 -5.46
CA SER A 132 4.77 -5.54 -6.81
C SER A 132 3.58 -6.48 -6.87
N VAL A 133 3.43 -7.38 -5.90
CA VAL A 133 2.27 -8.29 -5.82
C VAL A 133 0.98 -7.50 -5.66
N VAL A 134 0.94 -6.53 -4.75
CA VAL A 134 -0.26 -5.69 -4.55
C VAL A 134 -0.63 -4.91 -5.81
N VAL A 135 0.34 -4.30 -6.48
CA VAL A 135 0.10 -3.56 -7.73
C VAL A 135 -0.39 -4.48 -8.84
N VAL A 136 0.18 -5.69 -8.97
CA VAL A 136 -0.33 -6.70 -9.92
C VAL A 136 -1.78 -7.07 -9.59
N CYS A 137 -2.11 -7.26 -8.32
CA CYS A 137 -3.49 -7.53 -7.90
C CYS A 137 -4.43 -6.36 -8.24
N GLN A 138 -4.02 -5.11 -7.95
CA GLN A 138 -4.80 -3.91 -8.25
C GLN A 138 -5.02 -3.72 -9.76
N LEU A 139 -3.99 -3.92 -10.57
CA LEU A 139 -4.08 -3.84 -12.04
C LEU A 139 -4.98 -4.95 -12.61
N THR A 140 -4.92 -6.16 -12.03
CA THR A 140 -5.78 -7.27 -12.45
C THR A 140 -7.24 -7.00 -12.09
N ALA A 141 -7.52 -6.49 -10.88
CA ALA A 141 -8.86 -6.07 -10.47
C ALA A 141 -9.38 -4.91 -11.33
N ALA A 142 -8.53 -3.95 -11.68
CA ALA A 142 -8.87 -2.86 -12.58
C ALA A 142 -9.22 -3.36 -13.99
N ALA A 143 -8.40 -4.25 -14.55
CA ALA A 143 -8.68 -4.86 -15.85
C ALA A 143 -10.01 -5.63 -15.82
N TRP A 144 -10.26 -6.42 -14.78
CA TRP A 144 -11.53 -7.11 -14.58
C TRP A 144 -12.72 -6.13 -14.54
N PHE A 145 -12.59 -5.04 -13.78
CA PHE A 145 -13.64 -4.03 -13.66
C PHE A 145 -13.93 -3.36 -15.01
N PHE A 146 -12.90 -2.88 -15.71
CA PHE A 146 -13.08 -2.19 -16.99
C PHE A 146 -13.57 -3.12 -18.09
N LEU A 147 -13.10 -4.37 -18.18
CA LEU A 147 -13.58 -5.30 -19.21
C LEU A 147 -15.08 -5.62 -19.09
N LEU A 148 -15.62 -5.62 -17.86
CA LEU A 148 -17.03 -5.92 -17.62
C LEU A 148 -17.95 -4.69 -17.61
N HIS A 149 -17.41 -3.48 -17.43
CA HIS A 149 -18.20 -2.24 -17.31
C HIS A 149 -17.93 -1.24 -18.45
N ALA A 150 -16.89 -1.41 -19.28
CA ALA A 150 -16.64 -0.56 -20.44
C ALA A 150 -17.48 -0.92 -21.67
N THR A 151 -18.36 -1.92 -21.58
CA THR A 151 -19.26 -2.35 -22.66
C THR A 151 -20.63 -1.67 -22.65
N HIS A 152 -20.79 -0.57 -21.91
CA HIS A 152 -22.01 0.25 -21.91
C HIS A 152 -21.70 1.74 -22.02
#